data_AF-A0A8S1RNA8-F1
#
_entry.id   AF-A0A8S1RNA8-F1
#
_cell.length_a   1.000
_cell.length_b   1.000
_cell.length_c   1.000
_cell.angle_alpha   90.00
_cell.angle_beta   90.00
_cell.angle_gamma   90.00
#
_symmetry.space_group_name_H-M   'P 1'
#
loop_
_entity.id
_entity.type
_entity.pdbx_description
1 polymer ?
#
loop_
_entity_poly.entity_id
_entity_poly.type
_entity_poly.pdbx_seq_one_letter_code
_entity_poly.pdbx_strand_id
1 'polypeptide(L)'
;MQQFINNNFKKCGFNFNSNQCENRQCEHLKFIHVGLLSDQDCYDWNYDCIFDGIDCRLFDNIDCTQIKLKHQCIQYSQCKLKQNNCVYNVDCEQDITATTMDDCKLINTICQLDYINGQGCKYEQCEQILHQSQCDLAHTSDGMNSYWDTNTYIPKQCVQFTSSLDYQSKYGILIINSKNISVKCYWCSGSCSDNQTCDTTINLGLITHEDCYNQNILNTINYSNGPKCILKQSSCTSYIIQDSCKVTIDGLKCAWVLGSCKDFCMSIPTVPASNEDYGTSCILVDWLILSVTDCLIYTNICIENSSNQCVKITDCNVYNSSNCNAGKDYKGYQCEYVNGACQKQNTLENFLSLTNLDEHQLCEQFYPSGICTVKSKNTNCADLPNSCSQATQKQCILDKDRNRCYWKATYQCIQLQNCSNLGIENNTHNKCQFYLLNCTVNQFLNGCIDLVDCNLYIMNNVLQIVYKIM
;
A
#
# COMPACT_ATOMS: atom_id res chain seq x y z
N MET A 1 -11.71 18.68 -11.30
CA MET A 1 -12.12 20.10 -11.37
C MET A 1 -12.58 20.51 -9.96
N GLN A 2 -11.62 20.73 -9.04
CA GLN A 2 -11.90 21.19 -7.68
C GLN A 2 -12.03 22.71 -7.72
N GLN A 3 -13.25 23.22 -7.60
CA GLN A 3 -13.46 24.62 -7.28
C GLN A 3 -13.20 24.78 -5.78
N PHE A 4 -12.14 25.51 -5.44
CA PHE A 4 -11.95 26.05 -4.09
C PHE A 4 -13.17 26.91 -3.76
N ILE A 5 -14.04 26.43 -2.88
CA ILE A 5 -15.11 27.26 -2.30
C ILE A 5 -14.41 28.25 -1.38
N ASN A 6 -14.21 29.45 -1.90
CA ASN A 6 -13.60 30.59 -1.25
C ASN A 6 -14.62 31.18 -0.23
N ASN A 7 -14.85 30.48 0.88
CA ASN A 7 -15.70 30.98 1.95
C ASN A 7 -14.93 32.01 2.78
N ASN A 8 -15.01 33.27 2.33
CA ASN A 8 -14.50 34.46 3.02
C ASN A 8 -15.24 34.73 4.34
N PHE A 9 -15.08 33.89 5.36
CA PHE A 9 -15.46 34.23 6.72
C PHE A 9 -14.45 35.26 7.25
N LYS A 10 -14.77 36.55 7.11
CA LYS A 10 -13.92 37.63 7.62
C LYS A 10 -13.95 37.62 9.15
N LYS A 11 -12.79 37.39 9.78
CA LYS A 11 -12.62 37.56 11.23
C LYS A 11 -12.59 39.06 11.54
N CYS A 12 -13.32 39.51 12.57
CA CYS A 12 -13.28 40.90 13.04
C CYS A 12 -12.27 41.08 14.19
N GLY A 13 -11.69 42.27 14.30
CA GLY A 13 -10.73 42.65 15.35
C GLY A 13 -10.75 44.14 15.63
N PHE A 14 -10.25 44.55 16.78
CA PHE A 14 -10.21 45.95 17.19
C PHE A 14 -8.98 46.65 16.57
N ASN A 15 -9.19 47.77 15.87
CA ASN A 15 -8.13 48.60 15.32
C ASN A 15 -7.81 49.73 16.31
N PHE A 16 -6.63 49.64 16.95
CA PHE A 16 -6.18 50.63 17.94
C PHE A 16 -5.91 52.03 17.37
N ASN A 17 -5.70 52.16 16.05
CA ASN A 17 -5.48 53.46 15.41
C ASN A 17 -6.81 54.20 15.17
N SER A 18 -7.85 53.48 14.72
CA SER A 18 -9.18 54.07 14.44
C SER A 18 -10.12 54.01 15.64
N ASN A 19 -9.79 53.22 16.66
CA ASN A 19 -10.63 52.94 17.84
C ASN A 19 -11.98 52.30 17.45
N GLN A 20 -12.00 51.47 16.40
CA GLN A 20 -13.21 50.80 15.87
C GLN A 20 -12.99 49.29 15.69
N CYS A 21 -14.09 48.54 15.63
CA CYS A 21 -14.07 47.13 15.26
C CYS A 21 -14.12 47.00 13.74
N GLU A 22 -13.06 46.44 13.15
CA GLU A 22 -12.87 46.32 11.71
C GLU A 22 -12.54 44.87 11.33
N ASN A 23 -12.41 44.56 10.04
CA ASN A 23 -11.87 43.26 9.63
C ASN A 23 -10.42 43.15 10.10
N ARG A 24 -10.00 41.97 10.58
CA ARG A 24 -8.62 41.75 11.02
C ARG A 24 -7.65 41.97 9.87
N GLN A 25 -6.80 42.98 9.99
CA GLN A 25 -5.60 43.15 9.20
C GLN A 25 -4.39 42.84 10.08
N CYS A 26 -3.29 42.36 9.49
CA CYS A 26 -2.09 41.98 10.25
C CYS A 26 -1.54 43.17 11.05
N GLU A 27 -1.63 44.36 10.46
CA GLU A 27 -1.15 45.64 10.99
C GLU A 27 -1.93 46.11 12.23
N HIS A 28 -3.07 45.49 12.53
CA HIS A 28 -3.85 45.78 13.74
C HIS A 28 -3.23 45.16 14.99
N LEU A 29 -2.40 44.11 14.84
CA LEU A 29 -1.75 43.43 15.95
C LEU A 29 -0.31 43.94 16.09
N LYS A 30 -0.11 44.91 17.00
CA LYS A 30 1.20 45.48 17.30
C LYS A 30 1.65 45.16 18.72
N PHE A 31 2.95 44.93 18.90
CA PHE A 31 3.56 44.59 20.19
C PHE A 31 3.17 45.59 21.31
N ILE A 32 3.08 46.88 20.98
CA ILE A 32 2.79 47.98 21.92
C ILE A 32 1.39 47.82 22.57
N HIS A 33 0.45 47.14 21.92
CA HIS A 33 -0.94 47.03 22.38
C HIS A 33 -1.26 45.71 23.09
N VAL A 34 -0.54 44.64 22.78
CA VAL A 34 -0.86 43.27 23.22
C VAL A 34 0.27 42.57 23.97
N GLY A 35 1.48 43.15 24.01
CA GLY A 35 2.65 42.54 24.65
C GLY A 35 3.44 41.65 23.70
N LEU A 36 4.16 40.66 24.26
CA LEU A 36 4.99 39.71 23.49
C LEU A 36 4.14 38.93 22.49
N LEU A 37 4.45 39.11 21.21
CA LEU A 37 3.85 38.38 20.09
C LEU A 37 4.76 37.22 19.67
N SER A 38 4.14 36.11 19.27
CA SER A 38 4.79 34.96 18.64
C SER A 38 4.28 34.76 17.21
N ASP A 39 4.96 33.91 16.43
CA ASP A 39 4.49 33.54 15.10
C ASP A 39 3.07 32.95 15.14
N GLN A 40 2.72 32.20 16.21
CA GLN A 40 1.39 31.62 16.41
C GLN A 40 0.31 32.69 16.63
N ASP A 41 0.61 33.75 17.38
CA ASP A 41 -0.34 34.84 17.63
C ASP A 41 -0.71 35.56 16.34
N CYS A 42 0.28 35.81 15.47
CA CYS A 42 0.03 36.41 14.15
C CYS A 42 -0.84 35.51 13.28
N TYR A 43 -0.54 34.22 13.19
CA TYR A 43 -1.32 33.27 12.40
C TYR A 43 -2.77 33.12 12.89
N ASP A 44 -2.98 33.02 14.21
CA ASP A 44 -4.32 32.90 14.80
C ASP A 44 -5.15 34.18 14.59
N TRP A 45 -4.48 35.33 14.56
CA TRP A 45 -5.09 36.60 14.22
C TRP A 45 -5.67 36.56 12.80
N ASN A 46 -4.83 36.26 11.80
CA ASN A 46 -5.25 35.97 10.43
C ASN A 46 -4.22 35.04 9.77
N TYR A 47 -4.70 34.05 9.00
CA TYR A 47 -3.85 32.97 8.47
C TYR A 47 -2.74 33.48 7.53
N ASP A 48 -2.97 34.67 6.96
CA ASP A 48 -2.03 35.36 6.07
C ASP A 48 -0.91 36.13 6.78
N CYS A 49 -0.93 36.22 8.11
CA CYS A 49 0.02 37.04 8.86
C CYS A 49 1.24 36.26 9.34
N ILE A 50 2.41 36.88 9.18
CA ILE A 50 3.70 36.38 9.69
C ILE A 50 4.28 37.37 10.70
N PHE A 51 5.10 36.86 11.63
CA PHE A 51 5.79 37.69 12.62
C PHE A 51 7.20 38.03 12.14
N ASP A 52 7.48 39.32 11.96
CA ASP A 52 8.78 39.78 11.46
C ASP A 52 9.83 40.03 12.56
N GLY A 53 9.48 39.77 13.82
CA GLY A 53 10.31 40.01 14.99
C GLY A 53 9.88 41.24 15.80
N ILE A 54 9.07 42.14 15.23
CA ILE A 54 8.54 43.32 15.93
C ILE A 54 7.01 43.30 15.92
N ASP A 55 6.39 43.16 14.75
CA ASP A 55 4.93 43.20 14.59
C ASP A 55 4.45 42.08 13.64
N CYS A 56 3.13 41.88 13.58
CA CYS A 56 2.53 41.03 12.56
C CYS A 56 2.39 41.78 11.24
N ARG A 57 2.77 41.16 10.13
CA ARG A 57 2.62 41.71 8.78
C ARG A 57 2.02 40.69 7.83
N LEU A 58 1.44 41.17 6.73
CA LEU A 58 0.97 40.31 5.66
C LEU A 58 2.16 39.61 4.99
N PHE A 59 2.05 38.31 4.73
CA PHE A 59 3.03 37.60 3.93
C PHE A 59 2.98 38.08 2.47
N ASP A 60 4.09 38.62 1.96
CA ASP A 60 4.19 39.22 0.63
C ASP A 60 4.43 38.20 -0.50
N ASN A 61 4.48 36.90 -0.18
CA ASN A 61 4.78 35.79 -1.08
C ASN A 61 6.18 35.80 -1.72
N ILE A 62 7.11 36.65 -1.24
CA ILE A 62 8.45 36.75 -1.85
C ILE A 62 9.45 35.84 -1.15
N ASP A 63 9.42 35.78 0.18
CA ASP A 63 10.46 35.11 0.97
C ASP A 63 9.88 34.12 1.98
N CYS A 64 9.80 32.86 1.54
CA CYS A 64 9.31 31.75 2.37
C CYS A 64 10.08 31.59 3.68
N THR A 65 11.33 32.07 3.79
CA THR A 65 12.14 31.91 5.01
C THR A 65 11.58 32.67 6.21
N GLN A 66 10.65 33.61 5.97
CA GLN A 66 9.96 34.37 7.00
C GLN A 66 8.86 33.55 7.70
N ILE A 67 8.40 32.45 7.10
CA ILE A 67 7.41 31.56 7.69
C ILE A 67 8.13 30.59 8.63
N LYS A 68 7.92 30.75 9.93
CA LYS A 68 8.50 29.85 10.96
C LYS A 68 7.57 28.72 11.36
N LEU A 69 6.27 28.86 11.11
CA LEU A 69 5.27 27.84 11.44
C LEU A 69 5.16 26.79 10.34
N LYS A 70 5.39 25.53 10.71
CA LYS A 70 5.32 24.38 9.79
C LYS A 70 3.98 24.29 9.04
N HIS A 71 2.86 24.47 9.74
CA HIS A 71 1.53 24.37 9.12
C HIS A 71 1.26 25.51 8.14
N GLN A 72 1.74 26.71 8.45
CA GLN A 72 1.62 27.88 7.60
C GLN A 72 2.45 27.70 6.31
N CYS A 73 3.62 27.07 6.41
CA CYS A 73 4.44 26.66 5.27
C CYS A 73 3.67 25.82 4.25
N ILE A 74 2.94 24.82 4.77
CA ILE A 74 2.22 23.82 3.97
C ILE A 74 1.00 24.46 3.29
N GLN A 75 0.44 25.51 3.87
CA GLN A 75 -0.71 26.22 3.32
C GLN A 75 -0.36 27.04 2.07
N TYR A 76 0.85 27.58 1.99
CA TYR A 76 1.31 28.34 0.83
C TYR A 76 1.93 27.43 -0.22
N SER A 77 1.25 27.26 -1.36
CA SER A 77 1.68 26.35 -2.42
C SER A 77 3.08 26.64 -2.98
N GLN A 78 3.50 27.91 -2.95
CA GLN A 78 4.84 28.36 -3.37
C GLN A 78 5.96 28.09 -2.35
N CYS A 79 5.62 27.84 -1.09
CA CYS A 79 6.61 27.56 -0.03
C CYS A 79 6.65 26.07 0.29
N LYS A 80 7.80 25.61 0.73
CA LYS A 80 8.06 24.19 0.99
C LYS A 80 8.85 24.01 2.27
N LEU A 81 8.56 22.95 3.02
CA LEU A 81 9.21 22.70 4.30
C LEU A 81 10.52 21.93 4.09
N LYS A 82 11.59 22.36 4.74
CA LYS A 82 12.90 21.69 4.72
C LYS A 82 13.55 21.80 6.10
N GLN A 83 13.77 20.66 6.77
CA GLN A 83 14.43 20.61 8.09
C GLN A 83 13.88 21.65 9.08
N ASN A 84 12.55 21.76 9.18
CA ASN A 84 11.80 22.75 9.97
C ASN A 84 11.84 24.22 9.50
N ASN A 85 12.49 24.53 8.39
CA ASN A 85 12.47 25.87 7.79
C ASN A 85 11.63 25.89 6.50
N CYS A 86 10.98 27.01 6.20
CA CYS A 86 10.31 27.20 4.91
C CYS A 86 11.28 27.75 3.87
N VAL A 87 11.30 27.13 2.69
CA VAL A 87 12.14 27.51 1.56
C VAL A 87 11.31 27.63 0.29
N TYR A 88 11.78 28.43 -0.65
CA TYR A 88 11.11 28.62 -1.94
C TYR A 88 11.38 27.44 -2.90
N ASN A 89 12.62 26.95 -2.93
CA ASN A 89 13.02 25.83 -3.77
C ASN A 89 13.26 24.57 -2.92
N VAL A 90 12.69 23.45 -3.38
CA VAL A 90 12.97 22.14 -2.80
C VAL A 90 14.02 21.46 -3.63
N ASP A 91 15.08 21.08 -2.94
CA ASP A 91 16.06 20.11 -3.39
C ASP A 91 15.74 18.79 -2.70
N CYS A 92 15.09 17.86 -3.41
CA CYS A 92 14.71 16.57 -2.82
C CYS A 92 15.96 15.80 -2.35
N GLU A 93 17.13 16.02 -2.96
CA GLU A 93 18.32 15.22 -2.70
C GLU A 93 19.08 15.59 -1.42
N GLN A 94 18.69 16.66 -0.74
CA GLN A 94 19.41 17.12 0.45
C GLN A 94 19.02 16.38 1.73
N ASP A 95 17.85 15.74 1.76
CA ASP A 95 17.51 14.86 2.87
C ASP A 95 17.98 13.45 2.56
N ILE A 96 19.20 13.13 2.97
CA ILE A 96 19.80 11.80 2.84
C ILE A 96 19.37 10.86 3.98
N THR A 97 18.60 11.34 4.96
CA THR A 97 18.27 10.62 6.20
C THR A 97 16.86 10.05 6.22
N ALA A 98 15.99 10.49 5.32
CA ALA A 98 14.64 9.94 5.17
C ALA A 98 14.70 8.41 4.96
N THR A 99 13.85 7.66 5.67
CA THR A 99 13.77 6.19 5.51
C THR A 99 12.38 5.72 5.09
N THR A 100 11.41 6.63 5.06
CA THR A 100 10.03 6.36 4.66
C THR A 100 9.57 7.32 3.57
N MET A 101 8.56 6.91 2.80
CA MET A 101 7.92 7.77 1.80
C MET A 101 7.28 9.02 2.44
N ASP A 102 6.77 8.89 3.66
CA ASP A 102 6.14 10.01 4.36
C ASP A 102 7.17 11.08 4.75
N ASP A 103 8.39 10.67 5.14
CA ASP A 103 9.49 11.61 5.41
C ASP A 103 9.79 12.48 4.18
N CYS A 104 9.83 11.88 2.99
CA CYS A 104 10.07 12.63 1.75
C CYS A 104 8.90 13.52 1.34
N LYS A 105 7.67 13.04 1.51
CA LYS A 105 6.47 13.83 1.21
C LYS A 105 6.30 15.02 2.15
N LEU A 106 6.84 14.96 3.36
CA LEU A 106 6.90 16.12 4.27
C LEU A 106 7.80 17.25 3.74
N ILE A 107 8.80 16.93 2.91
CA ILE A 107 9.61 17.94 2.23
C ILE A 107 8.79 18.59 1.12
N ASN A 108 8.26 17.75 0.22
CA ASN A 108 7.42 18.17 -0.90
C ASN A 108 6.70 16.95 -1.48
N THR A 109 5.49 17.15 -2.01
CA THR A 109 4.71 16.10 -2.67
C THR A 109 5.39 15.53 -3.92
N ILE A 110 6.35 16.27 -4.50
CA ILE A 110 7.16 15.82 -5.65
C ILE A 110 8.37 14.96 -5.24
N CYS A 111 8.70 14.90 -3.95
CA CYS A 111 9.81 14.09 -3.45
C CYS A 111 9.30 12.70 -3.06
N GLN A 112 10.06 11.67 -3.44
CA GLN A 112 9.82 10.27 -3.13
C GLN A 112 11.05 9.67 -2.45
N LEU A 113 10.86 8.59 -1.71
CA LEU A 113 11.98 7.82 -1.15
C LEU A 113 12.85 7.29 -2.29
N ASP A 114 14.17 7.39 -2.12
CA ASP A 114 15.14 6.74 -2.99
C ASP A 114 15.07 5.22 -2.79
N TYR A 115 14.28 4.56 -3.63
CA TYR A 115 14.04 3.12 -3.52
C TYR A 115 15.28 2.28 -3.84
N ILE A 116 16.25 2.85 -4.56
CA ILE A 116 17.48 2.16 -4.93
C ILE A 116 18.42 2.09 -3.72
N ASN A 117 18.60 3.21 -3.03
CA ASN A 117 19.47 3.27 -1.87
C ASN A 117 18.76 2.88 -0.56
N GLY A 118 17.42 2.83 -0.57
CA GLY A 118 16.61 2.53 0.61
C GLY A 118 16.60 3.65 1.66
N GLN A 119 17.20 4.80 1.35
CA GLN A 119 17.29 5.98 2.22
C GLN A 119 17.49 7.24 1.39
N GLY A 120 17.02 8.36 1.92
CA GLY A 120 17.06 9.68 1.31
C GLY A 120 15.91 9.93 0.33
N CYS A 121 15.76 11.19 -0.07
CA CYS A 121 14.69 11.61 -0.98
C CYS A 121 15.23 11.94 -2.37
N LYS A 122 14.39 11.69 -3.37
CA LYS A 122 14.62 11.96 -4.79
C LYS A 122 13.39 12.54 -5.44
N TYR A 123 13.54 13.14 -6.62
CA TYR A 123 12.40 13.62 -7.38
C TYR A 123 11.62 12.42 -7.94
N GLU A 124 10.29 12.49 -7.94
CA GLU A 124 9.46 11.48 -8.59
C GLU A 124 9.67 11.51 -10.10
N GLN A 125 9.70 12.71 -10.66
CA GLN A 125 9.86 12.92 -12.09
C GLN A 125 10.93 13.96 -12.38
N CYS A 126 11.72 13.60 -13.37
CA CYS A 126 12.57 14.42 -14.17
C CYS A 126 12.13 15.89 -14.36
N GLU A 127 10.91 16.10 -14.85
CA GLU A 127 10.36 17.41 -15.20
C GLU A 127 10.14 18.34 -13.99
N GLN A 128 10.24 17.80 -12.78
CA GLN A 128 10.04 18.54 -11.53
C GLN A 128 11.32 19.28 -11.08
N ILE A 129 12.45 19.05 -11.73
CA ILE A 129 13.73 19.73 -11.44
C ILE A 129 13.79 21.03 -12.24
N LEU A 130 13.70 22.18 -11.55
CA LEU A 130 13.58 23.49 -12.19
C LEU A 130 14.91 24.18 -12.47
N HIS A 131 16.00 23.75 -11.82
CA HIS A 131 17.31 24.41 -11.93
C HIS A 131 18.32 23.53 -12.65
N GLN A 132 18.97 24.10 -13.67
CA GLN A 132 20.01 23.43 -14.46
C GLN A 132 21.13 22.83 -13.59
N SER A 133 21.58 23.55 -12.56
CA SER A 133 22.66 23.08 -11.67
C SER A 133 22.28 21.85 -10.84
N GLN A 134 20.99 21.64 -10.58
CA GLN A 134 20.49 20.45 -9.87
C GLN A 134 20.27 19.29 -10.84
N CYS A 135 19.89 19.58 -12.08
CA CYS A 135 19.57 18.57 -13.10
C CYS A 135 20.72 17.62 -13.46
N ASP A 136 21.95 18.12 -13.51
CA ASP A 136 23.10 17.30 -13.92
C ASP A 136 23.58 16.34 -12.82
N LEU A 137 23.19 16.61 -11.57
CA LEU A 137 23.52 15.81 -10.39
C LEU A 137 22.36 14.93 -9.94
N ALA A 138 21.13 15.33 -10.26
CA ALA A 138 19.94 14.68 -9.76
C ALA A 138 19.59 13.39 -10.50
N HIS A 139 18.97 12.48 -9.75
CA HIS A 139 18.28 11.30 -10.29
C HIS A 139 16.87 11.18 -9.70
N THR A 140 16.00 10.51 -10.43
CA THR A 140 14.64 10.22 -9.97
C THR A 140 14.65 9.11 -8.91
N SER A 141 13.51 8.90 -8.23
CA SER A 141 13.35 7.86 -7.21
C SER A 141 13.53 6.43 -7.72
N ASP A 142 13.40 6.22 -9.03
CA ASP A 142 13.71 4.98 -9.76
C ASP A 142 15.11 5.00 -10.40
N GLY A 143 15.95 5.99 -10.07
CA GLY A 143 17.37 6.07 -10.41
C GLY A 143 17.71 6.64 -11.78
N MET A 144 16.72 7.08 -12.57
CA MET A 144 16.99 7.62 -13.90
C MET A 144 17.85 8.87 -13.79
N ASN A 145 18.93 8.91 -14.56
CA ASN A 145 19.75 10.11 -14.71
C ASN A 145 19.26 10.96 -15.87
N SER A 146 19.71 12.20 -15.88
CA SER A 146 19.27 13.21 -16.83
C SER A 146 20.33 14.21 -17.21
N TYR A 147 19.99 15.06 -18.17
CA TYR A 147 20.70 16.30 -18.46
C TYR A 147 19.71 17.39 -18.85
N TRP A 148 20.15 18.63 -18.68
CA TRP A 148 19.42 19.81 -19.09
C TRP A 148 19.72 20.13 -20.57
N ASP A 149 18.70 20.23 -21.40
CA ASP A 149 18.82 20.63 -22.81
C ASP A 149 17.80 21.71 -23.15
N THR A 150 18.26 22.86 -23.65
CA THR A 150 17.44 23.99 -24.15
C THR A 150 16.20 24.35 -23.29
N ASN A 151 16.36 24.42 -21.96
CA ASN A 151 15.30 24.69 -20.96
C ASN A 151 14.30 23.54 -20.73
N THR A 152 14.62 22.35 -21.22
CA THR A 152 13.85 21.15 -20.98
C THR A 152 14.72 20.07 -20.38
N TYR A 153 14.12 19.27 -19.53
CA TYR A 153 14.77 18.14 -18.92
C TYR A 153 14.67 16.94 -19.85
N ILE A 154 15.80 16.28 -20.15
CA ILE A 154 15.82 15.07 -20.96
C ILE A 154 16.43 13.91 -20.15
N PRO A 155 15.68 12.82 -19.91
CA PRO A 155 16.25 11.63 -19.28
C PRO A 155 17.33 11.01 -20.17
N LYS A 156 18.43 10.55 -19.57
CA LYS A 156 19.56 9.94 -20.28
C LYS A 156 19.23 8.52 -20.69
N GLN A 157 19.39 8.21 -21.97
CA GLN A 157 19.50 6.82 -22.43
C GLN A 157 20.85 6.23 -22.02
N CYS A 158 20.94 4.92 -21.86
CA CYS A 158 22.20 4.26 -21.49
C CYS A 158 23.36 4.63 -22.44
N VAL A 159 23.10 4.77 -23.74
CA VAL A 159 24.11 5.15 -24.74
C VAL A 159 24.73 6.54 -24.54
N GLN A 160 24.11 7.39 -23.72
CA GLN A 160 24.57 8.76 -23.47
C GLN A 160 25.58 8.84 -22.31
N PHE A 161 25.83 7.75 -21.58
CA PHE A 161 26.90 7.71 -20.59
C PHE A 161 28.24 7.44 -21.28
N THR A 162 29.16 8.41 -21.22
CA THR A 162 30.44 8.38 -21.95
C THR A 162 31.64 7.98 -21.09
N SER A 163 31.46 7.78 -19.79
CA SER A 163 32.54 7.47 -18.83
C SER A 163 32.31 6.13 -18.14
N SER A 164 33.37 5.32 -18.05
CA SER A 164 33.35 4.04 -17.33
C SER A 164 33.26 4.19 -15.81
N LEU A 165 33.51 5.38 -15.24
CA LEU A 165 33.32 5.63 -13.81
C LEU A 165 31.84 5.82 -13.43
N ASP A 166 30.97 6.10 -14.40
CA ASP A 166 29.59 6.51 -14.14
C ASP A 166 28.58 5.35 -14.06
N TYR A 167 28.87 4.14 -14.57
CA TYR A 167 27.80 3.19 -14.90
C TYR A 167 27.40 2.17 -13.82
N GLN A 168 28.26 1.85 -12.83
CA GLN A 168 28.00 0.71 -11.92
C GLN A 168 26.77 0.92 -11.01
N SER A 169 26.27 2.16 -10.89
CA SER A 169 25.13 2.54 -10.08
C SER A 169 24.06 3.36 -10.83
N LYS A 170 24.19 3.56 -12.14
CA LYS A 170 23.30 4.48 -12.89
C LYS A 170 22.23 3.74 -13.68
N TYR A 171 21.02 4.28 -13.61
CA TYR A 171 19.92 3.89 -14.47
C TYR A 171 19.75 4.94 -15.57
N GLY A 172 19.42 4.47 -16.76
CA GLY A 172 19.02 5.27 -17.90
C GLY A 172 17.58 4.96 -18.28
N ILE A 173 17.12 5.54 -19.38
CA ILE A 173 15.80 5.28 -19.91
C ILE A 173 15.82 4.37 -21.13
N LEU A 174 14.84 3.47 -21.17
CA LEU A 174 14.42 2.74 -22.36
C LEU A 174 13.04 3.25 -22.76
N ILE A 175 12.92 3.75 -24.00
CA ILE A 175 11.65 4.27 -24.53
C ILE A 175 10.92 3.14 -25.26
N ILE A 176 9.85 2.63 -24.67
CA ILE A 176 9.00 1.60 -25.29
C ILE A 176 7.60 2.18 -25.48
N ASN A 177 7.12 2.24 -26.73
CA ASN A 177 5.78 2.75 -27.05
C ASN A 177 5.48 4.14 -26.42
N SER A 178 6.45 5.05 -26.48
CA SER A 178 6.38 6.39 -25.89
C SER A 178 6.29 6.44 -24.35
N LYS A 179 6.61 5.35 -23.65
CA LYS A 179 6.79 5.34 -22.20
C LYS A 179 8.27 5.19 -21.84
N ASN A 180 8.72 5.99 -20.89
CA ASN A 180 10.06 5.89 -20.31
C ASN A 180 10.06 4.81 -19.24
N ILE A 181 10.96 3.83 -19.34
CA ILE A 181 11.15 2.76 -18.37
C ILE A 181 12.58 2.90 -17.83
N SER A 182 12.73 2.88 -16.49
CA SER A 182 14.04 2.93 -15.86
C SER A 182 14.73 1.59 -16.06
N VAL A 183 15.90 1.61 -16.67
CA VAL A 183 16.70 0.42 -16.92
C VAL A 183 18.10 0.62 -16.39
N LYS A 184 18.64 -0.42 -15.77
CA LYS A 184 20.03 -0.42 -15.32
C LYS A 184 20.94 -0.43 -16.54
N CYS A 185 21.95 0.44 -16.56
CA CYS A 185 22.90 0.48 -17.65
C CYS A 185 24.17 -0.34 -17.35
N TYR A 186 24.79 -0.88 -18.40
CA TYR A 186 25.94 -1.78 -18.37
C TYR A 186 27.02 -1.25 -19.32
N TRP A 187 28.29 -1.23 -18.89
CA TRP A 187 29.40 -0.80 -19.73
C TRP A 187 29.91 -1.93 -20.62
N CYS A 188 29.87 -1.67 -21.92
CA CYS A 188 30.14 -2.61 -22.99
C CYS A 188 31.24 -2.05 -23.90
N SER A 189 32.47 -2.53 -23.70
CA SER A 189 33.61 -2.31 -24.60
C SER A 189 33.81 -0.86 -25.07
N GLY A 190 33.64 0.12 -24.16
CA GLY A 190 33.86 1.55 -24.45
C GLY A 190 32.59 2.36 -24.69
N SER A 191 31.41 1.74 -24.64
CA SER A 191 30.11 2.41 -24.67
C SER A 191 29.19 1.82 -23.61
N CYS A 192 28.20 2.58 -23.17
CA CYS A 192 27.22 2.10 -22.20
C CYS A 192 25.95 1.60 -22.93
N SER A 193 25.40 0.48 -22.47
CA SER A 193 24.25 -0.20 -23.06
C SER A 193 23.21 -0.51 -22.00
N ASP A 194 21.95 -0.52 -22.38
CA ASP A 194 20.81 -1.03 -21.61
C ASP A 194 20.75 -2.56 -21.58
N ASN A 195 21.64 -3.26 -22.30
CA ASN A 195 21.69 -4.71 -22.35
C ASN A 195 22.85 -5.27 -21.51
N GLN A 196 22.52 -6.10 -20.52
CA GLN A 196 23.48 -6.78 -19.66
C GLN A 196 24.49 -7.64 -20.43
N THR A 197 24.08 -8.24 -21.54
CA THR A 197 24.92 -9.12 -22.36
C THR A 197 25.85 -8.37 -23.31
N CYS A 198 25.68 -7.05 -23.44
CA CYS A 198 26.38 -6.22 -24.42
C CYS A 198 26.15 -6.64 -25.88
N ASP A 199 25.17 -7.52 -26.14
CA ASP A 199 24.85 -7.99 -27.48
C ASP A 199 23.69 -7.17 -28.08
N THR A 200 24.02 -6.24 -28.97
CA THR A 200 23.05 -5.36 -29.63
C THR A 200 22.04 -6.10 -30.52
N THR A 201 22.22 -7.41 -30.75
CA THR A 201 21.26 -8.23 -31.51
C THR A 201 20.10 -8.75 -30.66
N ILE A 202 20.21 -8.68 -29.32
CA ILE A 202 19.17 -9.12 -28.39
C ILE A 202 18.39 -7.89 -27.90
N ASN A 203 17.25 -7.62 -28.52
CA ASN A 203 16.38 -6.48 -28.20
C ASN A 203 15.59 -6.76 -26.91
N LEU A 204 16.12 -6.32 -25.76
CA LEU A 204 15.66 -6.70 -24.40
C LEU A 204 14.88 -5.57 -23.71
N GLY A 205 13.68 -5.27 -24.20
CA GLY A 205 12.62 -4.74 -23.35
C GLY A 205 11.87 -5.88 -22.66
N LEU A 206 12.52 -6.68 -21.81
CA LEU A 206 11.84 -7.79 -21.12
C LEU A 206 10.92 -7.22 -20.03
N ILE A 207 9.68 -6.91 -20.40
CA ILE A 207 8.59 -6.80 -19.44
C ILE A 207 8.47 -8.18 -18.79
N THR A 208 8.75 -8.29 -17.49
CA THR A 208 8.62 -9.54 -16.75
C THR A 208 7.17 -9.79 -16.34
N HIS A 209 6.88 -10.97 -15.78
CA HIS A 209 5.62 -11.21 -15.09
C HIS A 209 5.35 -10.15 -14.00
N GLU A 210 6.39 -9.80 -13.24
CA GLU A 210 6.30 -8.89 -12.10
C GLU A 210 5.95 -7.48 -12.56
N ASP A 211 6.55 -7.03 -13.65
CA ASP A 211 6.25 -5.72 -14.24
C ASP A 211 4.79 -5.61 -14.69
N CYS A 212 4.25 -6.67 -15.29
CA CYS A 212 2.84 -6.72 -15.66
C CYS A 212 1.91 -6.85 -14.45
N TYR A 213 2.30 -7.61 -13.44
CA TYR A 213 1.54 -7.82 -12.22
C TYR A 213 1.40 -6.53 -11.40
N ASN A 214 2.49 -5.76 -11.28
CA ASN A 214 2.50 -4.48 -10.56
C ASN A 214 1.64 -3.41 -11.24
N GLN A 215 1.50 -3.45 -12.57
CA GLN A 215 0.59 -2.58 -13.29
C GLN A 215 -0.88 -2.97 -13.08
N ASN A 216 -1.16 -4.28 -13.05
CA ASN A 216 -2.48 -4.82 -12.75
C ASN A 216 -2.34 -6.27 -12.28
N ILE A 217 -2.84 -6.58 -11.08
CA ILE A 217 -2.73 -7.91 -10.46
C ILE A 217 -3.34 -9.04 -11.31
N LEU A 218 -4.18 -8.73 -12.29
CA LEU A 218 -4.79 -9.68 -13.22
C LEU A 218 -3.94 -9.95 -14.47
N ASN A 219 -2.81 -9.28 -14.65
CA ASN A 219 -1.99 -9.37 -15.87
C ASN A 219 -0.73 -10.23 -15.70
N THR A 220 -0.17 -10.65 -16.84
CA THR A 220 1.09 -11.40 -16.99
C THR A 220 1.72 -11.08 -18.36
N ILE A 221 2.98 -11.46 -18.57
CA ILE A 221 3.71 -11.19 -19.82
C ILE A 221 3.27 -12.13 -20.97
N ASN A 222 3.37 -11.67 -22.21
CA ASN A 222 3.35 -12.48 -23.43
C ASN A 222 4.30 -11.89 -24.49
N TYR A 223 4.91 -12.75 -25.32
CA TYR A 223 5.84 -12.41 -26.41
C TYR A 223 5.33 -12.73 -27.83
N SER A 224 4.08 -13.20 -28.03
CA SER A 224 3.59 -13.63 -29.35
C SER A 224 3.65 -12.56 -30.45
N ASN A 225 3.78 -11.28 -30.10
CA ASN A 225 4.00 -10.14 -31.00
C ASN A 225 4.84 -9.06 -30.30
N GLY A 226 5.94 -9.48 -29.66
CA GLY A 226 6.72 -8.64 -28.75
C GLY A 226 6.17 -8.61 -27.33
N PRO A 227 6.95 -8.07 -26.37
CA PRO A 227 6.61 -8.04 -24.95
C PRO A 227 5.38 -7.16 -24.71
N LYS A 228 4.33 -7.75 -24.17
CA LYS A 228 3.11 -7.02 -23.76
C LYS A 228 2.46 -7.68 -22.54
N CYS A 229 1.80 -6.87 -21.72
CA CYS A 229 0.97 -7.38 -20.65
C CYS A 229 -0.38 -7.85 -21.20
N ILE A 230 -0.75 -9.08 -20.88
CA ILE A 230 -2.03 -9.69 -21.19
C ILE A 230 -2.72 -10.13 -19.89
N LEU A 231 -4.02 -10.38 -19.95
CA LEU A 231 -4.75 -10.99 -18.84
C LEU A 231 -4.20 -12.40 -18.54
N LYS A 232 -4.09 -12.74 -17.25
CA LYS A 232 -3.79 -14.08 -16.77
C LYS A 232 -4.82 -15.06 -17.33
N GLN A 233 -4.36 -16.26 -17.65
CA GLN A 233 -5.23 -17.33 -18.12
C GLN A 233 -5.93 -18.01 -16.94
N SER A 234 -7.08 -18.63 -17.17
CA SER A 234 -7.80 -19.42 -16.16
C SER A 234 -7.15 -20.78 -15.88
N SER A 235 -6.31 -21.29 -16.79
CA SER A 235 -5.57 -22.54 -16.64
C SER A 235 -4.08 -22.32 -16.85
N CYS A 236 -3.24 -23.03 -16.08
CA CYS A 236 -1.79 -23.01 -16.27
C CYS A 236 -1.41 -23.54 -17.67
N THR A 237 -2.12 -24.55 -18.19
CA THR A 237 -1.83 -25.13 -19.52
C THR A 237 -2.02 -24.18 -20.69
N SER A 238 -2.70 -23.05 -20.49
CA SER A 238 -2.88 -22.03 -21.52
C SER A 238 -1.66 -21.12 -21.67
N TYR A 239 -0.71 -21.15 -20.74
CA TYR A 239 0.54 -20.41 -20.89
C TYR A 239 1.51 -21.16 -21.80
N ILE A 240 1.85 -20.52 -22.91
CA ILE A 240 2.81 -21.02 -23.91
C ILE A 240 4.22 -20.44 -23.74
N ILE A 241 4.43 -19.61 -22.71
CA ILE A 241 5.71 -18.94 -22.42
C ILE A 241 6.03 -19.13 -20.93
N GLN A 242 7.29 -19.43 -20.65
CA GLN A 242 7.80 -19.70 -19.30
C GLN A 242 7.58 -18.54 -18.33
N ASP A 243 7.88 -17.31 -18.75
CA ASP A 243 7.74 -16.14 -17.89
C ASP A 243 6.28 -15.87 -17.51
N SER A 244 5.33 -16.22 -18.37
CA SER A 244 3.89 -16.08 -18.10
C SER A 244 3.38 -17.10 -17.07
N CYS A 245 4.08 -18.22 -16.93
CA CYS A 245 3.69 -19.40 -16.16
C CYS A 245 4.00 -19.26 -14.67
N LYS A 246 3.27 -18.37 -13.99
CA LYS A 246 3.43 -18.13 -12.54
C LYS A 246 2.14 -18.36 -11.78
N VAL A 247 1.04 -17.74 -12.22
CA VAL A 247 -0.26 -17.82 -11.55
C VAL A 247 -1.42 -17.61 -12.52
N THR A 248 -2.54 -18.30 -12.32
CA THR A 248 -3.78 -18.08 -13.09
C THR A 248 -4.55 -16.86 -12.59
N ILE A 249 -5.59 -16.46 -13.30
CA ILE A 249 -6.48 -15.38 -12.88
C ILE A 249 -7.20 -15.69 -11.54
N ASP A 250 -7.40 -16.98 -11.24
CA ASP A 250 -8.03 -17.47 -10.01
C ASP A 250 -7.03 -17.70 -8.86
N GLY A 251 -5.77 -17.31 -9.03
CA GLY A 251 -4.73 -17.45 -8.01
C GLY A 251 -4.08 -18.84 -7.93
N LEU A 252 -4.34 -19.74 -8.89
CA LEU A 252 -3.68 -21.05 -8.94
C LEU A 252 -2.22 -20.88 -9.37
N LYS A 253 -1.27 -21.36 -8.55
CA LYS A 253 0.16 -21.32 -8.90
C LYS A 253 0.47 -22.30 -10.03
N CYS A 254 1.33 -21.89 -10.93
CA CYS A 254 1.78 -22.66 -12.08
C CYS A 254 3.29 -22.90 -12.03
N ALA A 255 3.75 -23.98 -12.68
CA ALA A 255 5.15 -24.29 -12.88
C ALA A 255 5.43 -24.61 -14.35
N TRP A 256 6.56 -24.13 -14.86
CA TRP A 256 7.02 -24.46 -16.20
C TRP A 256 7.83 -25.75 -16.15
N VAL A 257 7.31 -26.82 -16.76
CA VAL A 257 7.91 -28.16 -16.75
C VAL A 257 7.97 -28.72 -18.16
N LEU A 258 9.19 -29.07 -18.60
CA LEU A 258 9.47 -29.69 -19.89
C LEU A 258 8.85 -28.93 -21.08
N GLY A 259 9.01 -27.60 -21.10
CA GLY A 259 8.53 -26.75 -22.19
C GLY A 259 7.01 -26.51 -22.19
N SER A 260 6.30 -26.89 -21.13
CA SER A 260 4.87 -26.61 -20.97
C SER A 260 4.57 -26.06 -19.59
N CYS A 261 3.60 -25.16 -19.49
CA CYS A 261 3.11 -24.71 -18.20
C CYS A 261 2.09 -25.70 -17.64
N LYS A 262 2.27 -26.09 -16.39
CA LYS A 262 1.38 -27.03 -15.68
C LYS A 262 0.98 -26.43 -14.35
N ASP A 263 -0.13 -26.94 -13.81
CA ASP A 263 -0.49 -26.67 -12.42
C ASP A 263 0.67 -27.09 -11.53
N PHE A 264 1.05 -26.24 -10.58
CA PHE A 264 2.21 -26.45 -9.71
C PHE A 264 2.13 -27.79 -8.95
N CYS A 265 0.91 -28.29 -8.69
CA CYS A 265 0.68 -29.60 -8.06
C CYS A 265 0.81 -30.79 -9.02
N MET A 266 0.52 -30.63 -10.32
CA MET A 266 0.60 -31.71 -11.32
C MET A 266 1.99 -31.88 -11.94
N SER A 267 2.94 -31.03 -11.54
CA SER A 267 4.31 -31.04 -12.04
C SER A 267 5.24 -31.97 -11.24
N ILE A 268 4.72 -32.66 -10.23
CA ILE A 268 5.44 -33.62 -9.38
C ILE A 268 5.37 -35.03 -10.03
N PRO A 269 6.49 -35.67 -10.43
CA PRO A 269 6.49 -37.00 -11.05
C PRO A 269 6.06 -38.13 -10.08
N THR A 270 5.48 -39.23 -10.59
CA THR A 270 4.78 -40.27 -9.81
C THR A 270 5.44 -41.67 -9.72
N VAL A 271 6.72 -41.87 -10.07
CA VAL A 271 7.32 -43.24 -10.08
C VAL A 271 8.74 -43.29 -9.49
N PRO A 272 9.10 -44.26 -8.62
CA PRO A 272 10.43 -44.38 -8.00
C PRO A 272 11.39 -45.28 -8.80
N ALA A 273 12.67 -44.91 -8.87
CA ALA A 273 13.78 -45.79 -9.26
C ALA A 273 15.05 -45.47 -8.43
N SER A 274 15.93 -46.47 -8.32
CA SER A 274 16.94 -46.71 -7.27
C SER A 274 18.11 -45.71 -7.13
N ASN A 275 18.59 -45.62 -5.88
CA ASN A 275 19.62 -44.76 -5.27
C ASN A 275 21.00 -44.67 -5.97
N GLU A 276 21.61 -43.47 -5.98
CA GLU A 276 22.98 -43.15 -5.48
C GLU A 276 23.34 -41.62 -5.54
N ASP A 277 23.82 -41.09 -4.41
CA ASP A 277 24.69 -39.93 -4.04
C ASP A 277 24.70 -38.48 -4.65
N TYR A 278 24.52 -37.51 -3.72
CA TYR A 278 24.94 -36.10 -3.47
C TYR A 278 25.33 -35.03 -4.54
N GLY A 279 24.84 -33.79 -4.34
CA GLY A 279 25.59 -32.55 -4.62
C GLY A 279 24.77 -31.26 -4.86
N THR A 280 24.78 -30.32 -3.92
CA THR A 280 24.09 -29.01 -3.94
C THR A 280 24.58 -28.04 -5.02
N SER A 281 23.74 -27.72 -6.02
CA SER A 281 23.67 -26.44 -6.78
C SER A 281 22.55 -26.51 -7.82
N CYS A 282 21.58 -25.60 -7.76
CA CYS A 282 20.45 -25.55 -8.71
C CYS A 282 20.89 -25.09 -10.12
N ILE A 283 21.08 -26.03 -11.05
CA ILE A 283 20.89 -25.87 -12.50
C ILE A 283 20.20 -27.14 -13.03
N LEU A 284 19.13 -26.94 -13.82
CA LEU A 284 18.31 -27.97 -14.46
C LEU A 284 19.12 -28.89 -15.39
N VAL A 285 19.15 -30.19 -15.09
CA VAL A 285 19.11 -31.26 -16.09
C VAL A 285 18.26 -32.40 -15.53
N ASP A 286 17.49 -33.01 -16.43
CA ASP A 286 16.77 -34.28 -16.33
C ASP A 286 17.20 -35.21 -15.17
N TRP A 287 16.20 -35.70 -14.42
CA TRP A 287 16.24 -36.86 -13.49
C TRP A 287 16.41 -36.61 -11.99
N LEU A 288 15.95 -35.47 -11.45
CA LEU A 288 15.85 -35.31 -10.00
C LEU A 288 14.46 -35.68 -9.46
N ILE A 289 14.41 -36.80 -8.73
CA ILE A 289 13.29 -37.27 -7.92
C ILE A 289 13.21 -36.38 -6.67
N LEU A 290 12.04 -35.81 -6.38
CA LEU A 290 11.80 -35.15 -5.11
C LEU A 290 11.68 -36.22 -4.01
N SER A 291 12.51 -36.10 -2.98
CA SER A 291 12.46 -36.95 -1.80
C SER A 291 11.26 -36.56 -0.92
N VAL A 292 10.89 -37.41 0.04
CA VAL A 292 9.91 -37.10 1.10
C VAL A 292 10.18 -35.74 1.77
N THR A 293 11.44 -35.29 1.78
CA THR A 293 11.89 -34.01 2.34
C THR A 293 11.41 -32.78 1.55
N ASP A 294 11.15 -32.90 0.25
CA ASP A 294 10.76 -31.75 -0.59
C ASP A 294 9.26 -31.44 -0.52
N CYS A 295 8.43 -32.43 -0.17
CA CYS A 295 7.02 -32.18 0.16
C CYS A 295 6.90 -31.24 1.38
N LEU A 296 7.88 -31.25 2.28
CA LEU A 296 7.92 -30.40 3.48
C LEU A 296 8.19 -28.92 3.15
N ILE A 297 8.72 -28.61 1.96
CA ILE A 297 8.93 -27.21 1.54
C ILE A 297 7.58 -26.55 1.18
N TYR A 298 6.54 -27.35 0.90
CA TYR A 298 5.23 -26.90 0.39
C TYR A 298 4.05 -27.36 1.26
N THR A 299 4.25 -27.51 2.56
CA THR A 299 3.28 -28.03 3.56
C THR A 299 1.93 -27.31 3.59
N ASN A 300 1.86 -26.07 3.11
CA ASN A 300 0.62 -25.30 3.06
C ASN A 300 -0.29 -25.67 1.87
N ILE A 301 0.18 -26.47 0.90
CA ILE A 301 -0.53 -26.73 -0.36
C ILE A 301 -0.55 -28.21 -0.72
N CYS A 302 0.52 -28.95 -0.42
CA CYS A 302 0.63 -30.37 -0.76
C CYS A 302 1.04 -31.19 0.48
N ILE A 303 0.63 -32.45 0.49
CA ILE A 303 1.02 -33.41 1.53
C ILE A 303 1.22 -34.81 0.96
N GLU A 304 2.09 -35.59 1.60
CA GLU A 304 2.22 -37.02 1.41
C GLU A 304 0.99 -37.77 1.93
N ASN A 305 0.25 -38.44 1.03
CA ASN A 305 -0.88 -39.28 1.39
C ASN A 305 -0.45 -40.62 2.00
N SER A 306 -1.41 -41.47 2.35
CA SER A 306 -1.16 -42.82 2.88
C SER A 306 -0.45 -43.78 1.92
N SER A 307 -0.35 -43.43 0.64
CA SER A 307 0.38 -44.18 -0.40
C SER A 307 1.77 -43.61 -0.70
N ASN A 308 2.27 -42.71 0.15
CA ASN A 308 3.54 -41.99 -0.04
C ASN A 308 3.60 -41.17 -1.35
N GLN A 309 2.45 -40.65 -1.78
CA GLN A 309 2.36 -39.77 -2.94
C GLN A 309 2.08 -38.33 -2.48
N CYS A 310 2.83 -37.38 -3.03
CA CYS A 310 2.56 -35.96 -2.82
C CYS A 310 1.27 -35.58 -3.56
N VAL A 311 0.23 -35.23 -2.81
CA VAL A 311 -1.09 -34.85 -3.34
C VAL A 311 -1.48 -33.45 -2.88
N LYS A 312 -2.32 -32.78 -3.66
CA LYS A 312 -2.92 -31.50 -3.29
C LYS A 312 -3.81 -31.67 -2.07
N ILE A 313 -3.71 -30.76 -1.11
CA ILE A 313 -4.63 -30.70 0.03
C ILE A 313 -6.00 -30.24 -0.49
N THR A 314 -6.93 -31.18 -0.66
CA THR A 314 -8.33 -30.87 -1.01
C THR A 314 -9.29 -31.07 0.15
N ASP A 315 -8.95 -31.93 1.10
CA ASP A 315 -9.73 -32.25 2.29
C ASP A 315 -8.82 -32.96 3.31
N CYS A 316 -9.26 -33.13 4.55
CA CYS A 316 -8.53 -33.84 5.59
C CYS A 316 -8.31 -35.33 5.27
N ASN A 317 -9.13 -35.93 4.41
CA ASN A 317 -9.01 -37.34 4.03
C ASN A 317 -7.72 -37.66 3.26
N VAL A 318 -6.97 -36.64 2.80
CA VAL A 318 -5.69 -36.82 2.10
C VAL A 318 -4.50 -37.03 3.05
N TYR A 319 -4.66 -36.72 4.33
CA TYR A 319 -3.61 -36.87 5.33
C TYR A 319 -3.49 -38.33 5.80
N ASN A 320 -2.25 -38.81 5.95
CA ASN A 320 -1.98 -40.07 6.64
C ASN A 320 -2.15 -39.92 8.16
N SER A 321 -2.09 -41.04 8.88
CA SER A 321 -2.32 -41.07 10.34
C SER A 321 -1.32 -40.24 11.14
N SER A 322 -0.06 -40.13 10.68
CA SER A 322 0.99 -39.39 11.40
C SER A 322 0.86 -37.87 11.23
N ASN A 323 0.35 -37.41 10.09
CA ASN A 323 0.35 -35.98 9.75
C ASN A 323 -1.04 -35.34 9.90
N CYS A 324 -2.09 -36.15 10.08
CA CYS A 324 -3.47 -35.69 10.18
C CYS A 324 -3.67 -34.59 11.23
N ASN A 325 -3.22 -34.78 12.47
CA ASN A 325 -3.51 -33.83 13.55
C ASN A 325 -2.76 -32.48 13.41
N ALA A 326 -1.66 -32.45 12.66
CA ALA A 326 -0.95 -31.22 12.31
C ALA A 326 -1.52 -30.54 11.05
N GLY A 327 -2.37 -31.27 10.32
CA GLY A 327 -2.92 -30.88 9.03
C GLY A 327 -4.07 -29.89 9.09
N LYS A 328 -4.23 -29.16 7.99
CA LYS A 328 -5.39 -28.31 7.71
C LYS A 328 -5.99 -28.64 6.35
N ASP A 329 -7.30 -28.58 6.19
CA ASP A 329 -7.91 -28.64 4.86
C ASP A 329 -7.59 -27.39 4.02
N TYR A 330 -8.00 -27.36 2.75
CA TYR A 330 -7.79 -26.24 1.84
C TYR A 330 -8.43 -24.91 2.29
N LYS A 331 -9.36 -24.96 3.25
CA LYS A 331 -10.02 -23.80 3.87
C LYS A 331 -9.36 -23.38 5.18
N GLY A 332 -8.42 -24.18 5.70
CA GLY A 332 -7.70 -23.93 6.94
C GLY A 332 -8.30 -24.60 8.18
N TYR A 333 -9.29 -25.49 8.03
CA TYR A 333 -9.85 -26.24 9.17
C TYR A 333 -8.89 -27.34 9.61
N GLN A 334 -8.72 -27.49 10.92
CA GLN A 334 -7.86 -28.52 11.49
C GLN A 334 -8.42 -29.92 11.19
N CYS A 335 -7.52 -30.84 10.90
CA CYS A 335 -7.83 -32.24 10.66
C CYS A 335 -7.62 -33.07 11.93
N GLU A 336 -8.41 -34.12 12.12
CA GLU A 336 -8.33 -35.02 13.28
C GLU A 336 -8.42 -36.49 12.84
N TYR A 337 -7.52 -37.33 13.36
CA TYR A 337 -7.50 -38.74 13.03
C TYR A 337 -8.43 -39.53 13.96
N VAL A 338 -9.57 -39.96 13.44
CA VAL A 338 -10.62 -40.62 14.22
C VAL A 338 -11.06 -41.89 13.51
N ASN A 339 -11.17 -43.00 14.25
CA ASN A 339 -11.65 -44.30 13.74
C ASN A 339 -10.91 -44.80 12.48
N GLY A 340 -9.61 -44.54 12.38
CA GLY A 340 -8.79 -45.02 11.26
C GLY A 340 -8.86 -44.17 9.99
N ALA A 341 -9.49 -43.00 10.03
CA ALA A 341 -9.49 -42.05 8.94
C ALA A 341 -9.12 -40.65 9.46
N CYS A 342 -8.38 -39.90 8.64
CA CYS A 342 -8.23 -38.47 8.89
C CYS A 342 -9.48 -37.77 8.37
N GLN A 343 -10.22 -37.12 9.25
CA GLN A 343 -11.42 -36.37 8.87
C GLN A 343 -11.27 -34.92 9.32
N LYS A 344 -12.04 -34.04 8.68
CA LYS A 344 -12.17 -32.66 9.17
C LYS A 344 -12.68 -32.72 10.60
N GLN A 345 -12.07 -31.94 11.48
CA GLN A 345 -12.56 -31.83 12.85
C GLN A 345 -13.98 -31.25 12.79
N ASN A 346 -14.99 -32.12 12.96
CA ASN A 346 -16.41 -31.80 12.72
C ASN A 346 -16.99 -30.80 13.72
N THR A 347 -16.21 -30.46 14.74
CA THR A 347 -16.62 -29.56 15.79
C THR A 347 -15.50 -28.58 16.09
N LEU A 348 -15.75 -27.30 15.81
CA LEU A 348 -15.18 -26.18 16.57
C LEU A 348 -15.53 -26.26 18.10
N GLU A 349 -16.15 -27.36 18.56
CA GLU A 349 -16.69 -27.58 19.90
C GLU A 349 -15.73 -28.33 20.83
N ASN A 350 -14.68 -28.98 20.32
CA ASN A 350 -13.76 -29.78 21.15
C ASN A 350 -12.51 -29.02 21.64
N PHE A 351 -12.39 -27.71 21.37
CA PHE A 351 -11.34 -26.92 22.01
C PHE A 351 -11.80 -26.51 23.40
N LEU A 352 -11.39 -27.32 24.39
CA LEU A 352 -11.55 -27.15 25.83
C LEU A 352 -11.77 -25.70 26.25
N SER A 353 -13.02 -25.40 26.65
CA SER A 353 -13.38 -24.51 27.76
C SER A 353 -12.39 -23.40 28.09
N LEU A 354 -11.98 -22.60 27.11
CA LEU A 354 -11.40 -21.29 27.37
C LEU A 354 -12.59 -20.41 27.76
N THR A 355 -12.88 -20.44 29.05
CA THR A 355 -13.82 -19.53 29.69
C THR A 355 -13.44 -18.11 29.26
N ASN A 356 -14.30 -17.45 28.48
CA ASN A 356 -14.20 -16.07 27.97
C ASN A 356 -13.74 -15.86 26.51
N LEU A 357 -14.00 -16.81 25.60
CA LEU A 357 -14.03 -16.52 24.16
C LEU A 357 -15.34 -15.79 23.80
N ASP A 358 -15.43 -14.51 24.16
CA ASP A 358 -16.63 -13.67 23.91
C ASP A 358 -16.48 -12.71 22.72
N GLU A 359 -15.31 -12.74 22.06
CA GLU A 359 -14.97 -11.83 20.97
C GLU A 359 -14.51 -12.59 19.71
N HIS A 360 -14.99 -12.14 18.56
CA HIS A 360 -14.63 -12.67 17.23
C HIS A 360 -13.12 -12.72 16.98
N GLN A 361 -12.38 -11.72 17.45
CA GLN A 361 -10.93 -11.64 17.32
C GLN A 361 -10.22 -12.87 17.88
N LEU A 362 -10.76 -13.47 18.94
CA LEU A 362 -10.17 -14.67 19.51
C LEU A 362 -10.39 -15.88 18.60
N CYS A 363 -11.56 -16.01 17.97
CA CYS A 363 -11.77 -17.04 16.94
C CYS A 363 -10.86 -16.85 15.71
N GLU A 364 -10.60 -15.61 15.30
CA GLU A 364 -9.67 -15.31 14.21
C GLU A 364 -8.21 -15.67 14.53
N GLN A 365 -7.77 -15.50 15.79
CA GLN A 365 -6.43 -15.92 16.21
C GLN A 365 -6.22 -17.44 16.04
N PHE A 366 -7.24 -18.25 16.30
CA PHE A 366 -7.17 -19.70 16.15
C PHE A 366 -7.36 -20.16 14.69
N TYR A 367 -8.14 -19.42 13.91
CA TYR A 367 -8.39 -19.70 12.50
C TYR A 367 -8.05 -18.48 11.64
N PRO A 368 -6.75 -18.27 11.31
CA PRO A 368 -6.26 -17.09 10.60
C PRO A 368 -6.86 -16.88 9.21
N SER A 369 -7.53 -17.90 8.65
CA SER A 369 -8.26 -17.79 7.39
C SER A 369 -9.48 -16.88 7.48
N GLY A 370 -9.92 -16.48 8.68
CA GLY A 370 -11.03 -15.54 8.90
C GLY A 370 -12.38 -16.13 8.53
N ILE A 371 -12.55 -17.44 8.73
CA ILE A 371 -13.73 -18.22 8.28
C ILE A 371 -14.76 -18.46 9.38
N CYS A 372 -14.47 -18.07 10.62
CA CYS A 372 -15.30 -18.37 11.78
C CYS A 372 -15.53 -17.15 12.68
N THR A 373 -16.58 -17.22 13.48
CA THR A 373 -16.93 -16.25 14.52
C THR A 373 -17.35 -16.98 15.80
N VAL A 374 -17.67 -16.26 16.87
CA VAL A 374 -18.16 -16.87 18.10
C VAL A 374 -19.55 -17.47 17.91
N LYS A 375 -19.85 -18.58 18.58
CA LYS A 375 -21.14 -19.25 18.51
C LYS A 375 -22.17 -18.48 19.34
N SER A 376 -23.43 -18.53 18.92
CA SER A 376 -24.49 -17.66 19.46
C SER A 376 -24.85 -17.88 20.94
N LYS A 377 -24.58 -19.07 21.49
CA LYS A 377 -25.04 -19.47 22.85
C LYS A 377 -23.92 -19.94 23.78
N ASN A 378 -22.70 -20.13 23.29
CA ASN A 378 -21.57 -20.66 24.05
C ASN A 378 -20.24 -20.05 23.56
N THR A 379 -19.19 -20.18 24.37
CA THR A 379 -17.84 -19.63 24.14
C THR A 379 -17.02 -20.42 23.11
N ASN A 380 -17.68 -21.03 22.12
CA ASN A 380 -16.99 -21.79 21.07
C ASN A 380 -17.01 -21.00 19.77
N CYS A 381 -16.15 -21.32 18.81
CA CYS A 381 -16.22 -20.76 17.48
C CYS A 381 -17.24 -21.54 16.62
N ALA A 382 -17.80 -20.88 15.61
CA ALA A 382 -18.72 -21.42 14.61
C ALA A 382 -18.42 -20.77 13.26
N ASP A 383 -18.86 -21.38 12.16
CA ASP A 383 -18.72 -20.74 10.84
C ASP A 383 -19.41 -19.36 10.82
N LEU A 384 -18.93 -18.48 9.93
CA LEU A 384 -19.59 -17.21 9.68
C LEU A 384 -21.06 -17.42 9.24
N PRO A 385 -21.98 -16.55 9.66
CA PRO A 385 -23.38 -16.63 9.25
C PRO A 385 -23.50 -16.45 7.73
N ASN A 386 -24.47 -17.10 7.09
CA ASN A 386 -24.65 -16.99 5.64
C ASN A 386 -24.98 -15.57 5.18
N SER A 387 -25.55 -14.75 6.07
CA SER A 387 -25.81 -13.33 5.86
C SER A 387 -25.80 -12.60 7.20
N CYS A 388 -25.52 -11.29 7.19
CA CYS A 388 -25.56 -10.47 8.40
C CYS A 388 -26.89 -10.61 9.16
N SER A 389 -28.03 -10.68 8.47
CA SER A 389 -29.36 -10.82 9.08
C SER A 389 -29.57 -12.09 9.91
N GLN A 390 -28.73 -13.12 9.73
CA GLN A 390 -28.77 -14.36 10.50
C GLN A 390 -27.81 -14.35 11.70
N ALA A 391 -26.96 -13.33 11.81
CA ALA A 391 -25.97 -13.21 12.87
C ALA A 391 -26.62 -12.77 14.19
N THR A 392 -26.16 -13.31 15.32
CA THR A 392 -26.42 -12.70 16.64
C THR A 392 -25.51 -11.51 16.90
N GLN A 393 -25.74 -10.78 18.00
CA GLN A 393 -24.94 -9.60 18.36
C GLN A 393 -23.44 -9.86 18.35
N LYS A 394 -23.01 -10.99 18.94
CA LYS A 394 -21.60 -11.37 19.01
C LYS A 394 -21.01 -11.81 17.65
N GLN A 395 -21.87 -12.21 16.71
CA GLN A 395 -21.50 -12.67 15.38
C GLN A 395 -21.52 -11.56 14.32
N CYS A 396 -22.07 -10.40 14.66
CA CYS A 396 -22.42 -9.34 13.71
C CYS A 396 -21.21 -8.50 13.30
N ILE A 397 -20.26 -9.13 12.62
CA ILE A 397 -19.01 -8.52 12.16
C ILE A 397 -18.78 -8.81 10.68
N LEU A 398 -18.90 -10.08 10.27
CA LEU A 398 -18.78 -10.53 8.89
C LEU A 398 -19.82 -11.61 8.57
N ASP A 399 -20.22 -11.73 7.30
CA ASP A 399 -20.92 -12.90 6.77
C ASP A 399 -19.97 -13.85 6.01
N LYS A 400 -20.48 -14.99 5.55
CA LYS A 400 -19.67 -16.01 4.85
C LYS A 400 -18.95 -15.48 3.60
N ASP A 401 -19.54 -14.46 2.96
CA ASP A 401 -19.02 -13.84 1.74
C ASP A 401 -18.07 -12.67 2.06
N ARG A 402 -17.73 -12.49 3.35
CA ARG A 402 -16.87 -11.46 3.91
C ARG A 402 -17.41 -10.04 3.77
N ASN A 403 -18.73 -9.88 3.66
CA ASN A 403 -19.34 -8.56 3.79
C ASN A 403 -19.34 -8.12 5.25
N ARG A 404 -19.04 -6.84 5.50
CA ARG A 404 -19.09 -6.26 6.85
C ARG A 404 -20.53 -6.18 7.36
N CYS A 405 -20.70 -6.50 8.63
CA CYS A 405 -21.98 -6.43 9.32
C CYS A 405 -21.95 -5.38 10.44
N TYR A 406 -23.13 -4.87 10.79
CA TYR A 406 -23.31 -3.88 11.86
C TYR A 406 -24.52 -4.22 12.72
N TRP A 407 -24.32 -4.28 14.05
CA TRP A 407 -25.40 -4.56 15.00
C TRP A 407 -26.12 -3.26 15.36
N LYS A 408 -27.37 -3.11 14.90
CA LYS A 408 -28.20 -1.96 15.25
C LYS A 408 -28.73 -2.07 16.68
N ALA A 409 -28.95 -0.91 17.31
CA ALA A 409 -29.67 -0.80 18.58
C ALA A 409 -31.07 -1.44 18.57
N THR A 410 -31.68 -1.67 17.40
CA THR A 410 -32.95 -2.40 17.22
C THR A 410 -32.80 -3.93 17.34
N TYR A 411 -31.66 -4.43 17.83
CA TYR A 411 -31.34 -5.86 17.97
C TYR A 411 -31.35 -6.63 16.65
N GLN A 412 -30.93 -5.96 15.58
CA GLN A 412 -30.82 -6.56 14.25
C GLN A 412 -29.42 -6.35 13.69
N CYS A 413 -28.83 -7.42 13.18
CA CYS A 413 -27.61 -7.36 12.42
C CYS A 413 -27.92 -7.07 10.95
N ILE A 414 -27.28 -6.06 10.38
CA ILE A 414 -27.46 -5.68 8.97
C ILE A 414 -26.13 -5.66 8.23
N GLN A 415 -26.18 -5.80 6.91
CA GLN A 415 -25.01 -5.59 6.07
C GLN A 415 -24.68 -4.10 5.97
N LEU A 416 -23.41 -3.78 6.20
CA LEU A 416 -22.92 -2.41 6.21
C LEU A 416 -22.46 -2.01 4.81
N GLN A 417 -23.34 -1.31 4.07
CA GLN A 417 -23.08 -0.89 2.69
C GLN A 417 -22.74 0.60 2.56
N ASN A 418 -23.23 1.44 3.47
CA ASN A 418 -23.05 2.89 3.45
C ASN A 418 -23.12 3.48 4.87
N CYS A 419 -22.78 4.76 5.02
CA CYS A 419 -22.79 5.42 6.32
C CYS A 419 -24.19 5.55 6.93
N SER A 420 -25.23 5.68 6.10
CA SER A 420 -26.62 5.81 6.55
C SER A 420 -27.17 4.57 7.28
N ASN A 421 -26.52 3.42 7.09
CA ASN A 421 -26.85 2.19 7.78
C ASN A 421 -26.40 2.18 9.25
N LEU A 422 -25.44 3.04 9.63
CA LEU A 422 -24.95 3.16 11.00
C LEU A 422 -26.01 3.83 11.88
N GLY A 423 -26.28 3.23 13.03
CA GLY A 423 -27.32 3.72 13.95
C GLY A 423 -26.96 5.05 14.61
N ILE A 424 -27.95 5.65 15.26
CA ILE A 424 -27.86 6.98 15.90
C ILE A 424 -26.85 7.03 17.05
N GLU A 425 -26.48 5.87 17.60
CA GLU A 425 -25.47 5.66 18.62
C GLU A 425 -24.04 6.06 18.19
N ASN A 426 -23.80 6.13 16.87
CA ASN A 426 -22.54 6.58 16.28
C ASN A 426 -22.54 8.12 16.16
N ASN A 427 -22.53 8.76 17.32
CA ASN A 427 -22.65 10.21 17.48
C ASN A 427 -21.33 10.99 17.43
N THR A 428 -20.24 10.38 16.96
CA THR A 428 -18.95 11.06 16.83
C THR A 428 -18.23 10.60 15.57
N HIS A 429 -17.35 11.46 15.05
CA HIS A 429 -16.52 11.15 13.89
C HIS A 429 -15.76 9.83 14.06
N ASN A 430 -15.06 9.64 15.19
CA ASN A 430 -14.28 8.42 15.45
C ASN A 430 -15.15 7.16 15.48
N LYS A 431 -16.37 7.25 16.04
CA LYS A 431 -17.30 6.12 16.02
C LYS A 431 -17.76 5.77 14.60
N CYS A 432 -18.00 6.77 13.76
CA CYS A 432 -18.36 6.54 12.35
C CYS A 432 -17.19 5.93 11.56
N GLN A 433 -15.99 6.50 11.70
CA GLN A 433 -14.80 6.03 10.99
C GLN A 433 -14.31 4.65 11.44
N PHE A 434 -14.58 4.26 12.68
CA PHE A 434 -14.28 2.91 13.17
C PHE A 434 -14.90 1.83 12.28
N TYR A 435 -16.12 2.04 11.77
CA TYR A 435 -16.80 1.08 10.93
C TYR A 435 -16.47 1.24 9.43
N LEU A 436 -16.44 2.48 8.96
CA LEU A 436 -16.23 2.84 7.56
C LEU A 436 -15.44 4.16 7.48
N LEU A 437 -14.22 4.11 6.93
CA LEU A 437 -13.30 5.24 6.87
C LEU A 437 -13.86 6.48 6.14
N ASN A 438 -14.80 6.27 5.22
CA ASN A 438 -15.47 7.31 4.46
C ASN A 438 -16.74 7.86 5.16
N CYS A 439 -16.96 7.57 6.45
CA CYS A 439 -18.07 8.11 7.23
C CYS A 439 -17.65 9.17 8.24
N THR A 440 -18.56 10.08 8.53
CA THR A 440 -18.46 11.03 9.65
C THR A 440 -19.82 11.22 10.30
N VAL A 441 -19.88 11.89 11.45
CA VAL A 441 -21.16 12.16 12.15
C VAL A 441 -21.98 13.22 11.40
N ASN A 442 -23.30 13.08 11.41
CA ASN A 442 -24.24 14.06 10.85
C ASN A 442 -24.31 15.36 11.69
N GLN A 443 -24.94 16.42 11.15
CA GLN A 443 -25.14 17.70 11.85
C GLN A 443 -25.88 17.60 13.20
N PHE A 444 -26.67 16.55 13.41
CA PHE A 444 -27.50 16.37 14.60
C PHE A 444 -26.79 15.55 15.69
N LEU A 445 -25.53 15.13 15.46
CA LEU A 445 -24.77 14.26 16.36
C LEU A 445 -25.52 12.96 16.71
N ASN A 446 -26.24 12.38 15.76
CA ASN A 446 -27.08 11.21 16.02
C ASN A 446 -27.09 10.24 14.83
N GLY A 447 -25.92 9.94 14.28
CA GLY A 447 -25.76 8.99 13.19
C GLY A 447 -24.67 9.42 12.21
N CYS A 448 -24.36 8.55 11.25
CA CYS A 448 -23.29 8.78 10.30
C CYS A 448 -23.79 9.14 8.91
N ILE A 449 -23.02 9.97 8.22
CA ILE A 449 -23.18 10.33 6.81
C ILE A 449 -21.84 10.17 6.08
N ASP A 450 -21.88 10.05 4.76
CA ASP A 450 -20.67 9.95 3.95
C ASP A 450 -19.85 11.26 4.04
N LEU A 451 -18.53 11.15 4.00
CA LEU A 451 -17.53 12.24 4.04
C LEU A 451 -17.49 13.11 2.76
N VAL A 452 -18.57 13.13 1.98
CA VAL A 452 -18.68 13.84 0.69
C VAL A 452 -19.62 15.03 0.73
N ASP A 453 -20.37 15.24 1.83
CA ASP A 453 -21.41 16.27 1.89
C ASP A 453 -21.09 17.37 2.92
N CYS A 454 -20.20 18.30 2.53
CA CYS A 454 -19.77 19.43 3.37
C CYS A 454 -20.90 20.35 3.83
N ASN A 455 -22.03 20.36 3.11
CA ASN A 455 -23.17 21.23 3.41
C ASN A 455 -23.96 20.78 4.65
N LEU A 456 -23.68 19.58 5.19
CA LEU A 456 -24.36 19.00 6.35
C LEU A 456 -23.53 19.09 7.64
N TYR A 457 -22.48 19.91 7.69
CA TYR A 457 -21.66 20.10 8.89
C TYR A 457 -21.85 21.50 9.48
N ILE A 458 -22.54 21.60 10.62
CA ILE A 458 -22.71 22.88 11.35
C ILE A 458 -21.53 23.09 12.31
N MET A 459 -20.97 24.30 12.27
CA MET A 459 -19.77 24.82 12.97
C MET A 459 -19.74 24.70 14.51
N ASN A 460 -20.77 24.15 15.17
CA ASN A 460 -20.73 23.97 16.63
C ASN A 460 -19.78 22.85 17.10
N ASN A 461 -19.19 22.07 16.19
CA ASN A 461 -18.29 20.96 16.52
C ASN A 461 -16.82 21.13 16.09
N VAL A 462 -16.44 22.24 15.43
CA VAL A 462 -15.03 22.46 15.05
C VAL A 462 -14.15 22.64 16.30
N LEU A 463 -14.71 23.17 17.40
CA LEU A 463 -14.01 23.33 18.67
C LEU A 463 -13.61 21.99 19.33
N GLN A 464 -14.30 20.87 19.08
CA GLN A 464 -13.89 19.57 19.64
C GLN A 464 -12.98 18.76 18.70
N ILE A 465 -12.99 19.04 17.40
CA ILE A 465 -12.09 18.39 16.43
C ILE A 465 -10.69 19.02 16.50
N VAL A 466 -10.60 20.33 16.75
CA VAL A 466 -9.32 21.04 16.85
C VAL A 466 -8.61 20.80 18.19
N TYR A 467 -9.34 20.68 19.30
CA TYR A 467 -8.73 20.45 20.63
C TYR A 467 -8.24 19.02 20.91
N LYS A 468 -8.40 18.08 19.97
CA LYS A 468 -7.97 16.68 20.12
C LYS A 468 -6.94 16.21 19.08
N ILE A 469 -6.56 17.11 18.17
CA ILE A 469 -5.48 16.92 17.20
C ILE A 469 -4.25 17.78 17.57
N MET A 470 -4.36 18.63 18.62
CA MET A 470 -3.23 19.09 19.44
C MET A 470 -3.08 18.16 20.64
#